data_AF-A0A6J5ZQF7-F1
#
_entry.id   AF-A0A6J5ZQF7-F1
#
_cell.length_a   1.000
_cell.length_b   1.000
_cell.length_c   1.000
_cell.angle_alpha   90.00
_cell.angle_beta   90.00
_cell.angle_gamma   90.00
#
_symmetry.space_group_name_H-M   'P 1'
#
loop_
_entity.id
_entity.type
_entity.pdbx_description
1 polymer ?
#
loop_
_entity_poly.entity_id
_entity_poly.type
_entity_poly.pdbx_seq_one_letter_code
_entity_poly.pdbx_strand_id
1 'polypeptide(L)'
;MATVNNIFVRPLLKNTRAQTAAACIEAGIKVWDDPHNLDERFARVKVRKNLLPIFEENLGPGITEALARTADLLRDDADALDDFANQYFSQADASNLDVAELERLPKAIRTRVLRLAIYKAGAPSGMLSADHIASAEALISDWHGQKEVSLPGNVKLSRISGRITLSTL
;
A
#
# COMPACT_ATOMS: atom_id res chain seq x y z
N MET A 1 -8.97 -0.27 2.87
CA MET A 1 -8.47 0.13 4.21
C MET A 1 -8.68 -1.04 5.16
N ALA A 2 -7.73 -1.39 6.01
CA ALA A 2 -7.91 -2.46 7.00
C ALA A 2 -8.89 -2.06 8.13
N THR A 3 -9.53 -3.05 8.75
CA THR A 3 -10.40 -2.87 9.92
C THR A 3 -9.62 -2.30 11.10
N VAL A 4 -8.37 -2.72 11.26
CA VAL A 4 -7.42 -2.17 12.25
C VAL A 4 -6.17 -1.75 11.49
N ASN A 5 -5.68 -0.55 11.74
CA ASN A 5 -4.39 -0.08 11.24
C ASN A 5 -3.72 0.72 12.37
N ASN A 6 -2.79 0.09 13.09
CA ASN A 6 -2.16 0.63 14.29
C ASN A 6 -3.25 1.13 15.28
N ILE A 7 -3.24 2.42 15.62
CA ILE A 7 -4.21 3.04 16.54
C ILE A 7 -5.60 3.30 15.92
N PHE A 8 -5.79 3.06 14.61
CA PHE A 8 -7.05 3.34 13.92
C PHE A 8 -7.90 2.08 13.76
N VAL A 9 -9.06 2.06 14.40
CA VAL A 9 -10.05 0.96 14.29
C VAL A 9 -11.28 1.44 13.51
N ARG A 10 -11.78 0.61 12.59
CA ARG A 10 -12.93 0.88 11.69
C ARG A 10 -13.99 -0.21 11.85
N PRO A 11 -14.72 -0.23 12.98
CA PRO A 11 -15.64 -1.33 13.30
C PRO A 11 -16.80 -1.45 12.30
N LEU A 12 -17.21 -0.34 11.69
CA LEU A 12 -18.31 -0.28 10.73
C LEU A 12 -17.85 -0.45 9.27
N LEU A 13 -16.60 -0.86 9.02
CA LEU A 13 -16.04 -0.91 7.66
C LEU A 13 -16.79 -1.85 6.71
N LYS A 14 -17.38 -2.93 7.25
CA LYS A 14 -18.15 -3.92 6.48
C LYS A 14 -19.62 -3.54 6.34
N ASN A 15 -20.08 -2.48 7.02
CA ASN A 15 -21.47 -2.03 6.93
C ASN A 15 -21.65 -1.06 5.77
N THR A 16 -22.72 -1.25 5.01
CA THR A 16 -23.09 -0.30 3.95
C THR A 16 -23.65 0.98 4.55
N ARG A 17 -23.63 2.06 3.76
CA ARG A 17 -24.25 3.33 4.17
C ARG A 17 -25.75 3.19 4.43
N ALA A 18 -26.42 2.31 3.67
CA ALA A 18 -27.84 2.03 3.85
C ALA A 18 -28.11 1.31 5.17
N GLN A 19 -27.28 0.33 5.52
CA GLN A 19 -27.38 -0.37 6.82
C GLN A 19 -27.17 0.58 7.99
N THR A 20 -26.15 1.45 7.95
CA THR A 20 -25.92 2.40 9.03
C THR A 20 -27.01 3.46 9.12
N ALA A 21 -27.58 3.90 7.99
CA ALA A 21 -28.74 4.80 7.98
C ALA A 21 -29.97 4.17 8.63
N ALA A 22 -30.30 2.94 8.23
CA ALA A 22 -31.45 2.20 8.76
C ALA A 22 -31.31 1.98 10.27
N ALA A 23 -30.12 1.58 10.74
CA ALA A 23 -29.85 1.41 12.16
C ALA A 23 -30.03 2.71 12.97
N CYS A 24 -29.59 3.86 12.43
CA CYS A 24 -29.83 5.15 13.09
C CYS A 24 -31.33 5.50 13.14
N ILE A 25 -32.09 5.23 12.08
CA ILE A 25 -33.54 5.47 12.04
C ILE A 25 -34.24 4.60 13.08
N GLU A 26 -33.93 3.30 13.11
CA GLU A 26 -34.50 2.34 14.06
C GLU A 26 -34.19 2.71 15.52
N ALA A 27 -32.96 3.16 15.78
CA ALA A 27 -32.54 3.61 17.10
C ALA A 27 -33.01 5.03 17.47
N GLY A 28 -33.74 5.74 16.58
CA GLY A 28 -34.18 7.11 16.82
C GLY A 28 -33.03 8.14 16.91
N ILE A 29 -31.88 7.83 16.34
CA ILE A 29 -30.69 8.69 16.37
C ILE A 29 -30.77 9.75 15.28
N LYS A 30 -30.82 11.02 15.66
CA LYS A 30 -30.73 12.14 14.72
C LYS A 30 -29.29 12.33 14.24
N VAL A 31 -29.05 12.03 12.98
CA VAL A 31 -27.74 12.22 12.34
C VAL A 31 -27.56 13.66 11.83
N TRP A 32 -26.34 14.17 11.92
CA TRP A 32 -25.93 15.40 11.23
C TRP A 32 -25.51 15.08 9.80
N ASP A 33 -25.98 15.86 8.83
CA ASP A 33 -25.54 15.74 7.43
C ASP A 33 -24.43 16.75 7.15
N ASP A 34 -23.20 16.26 7.08
CA ASP A 34 -22.02 17.07 6.77
C ASP A 34 -22.08 17.56 5.31
N PRO A 35 -22.03 18.88 5.05
CA PRO A 35 -22.00 19.44 3.70
C PRO A 35 -20.91 18.84 2.78
N HIS A 36 -19.78 18.40 3.35
CA HIS A 36 -18.69 17.78 2.61
C HIS A 36 -19.07 16.42 1.98
N ASN A 37 -20.19 15.81 2.38
CA ASN A 37 -20.69 14.57 1.78
C ASN A 37 -21.22 14.79 0.35
N LEU A 38 -21.56 16.04 0.00
CA LEU A 38 -22.15 16.43 -1.27
C LEU A 38 -21.20 17.25 -2.16
N ASP A 39 -20.06 17.68 -1.62
CA ASP A 39 -19.09 18.54 -2.32
C ASP A 39 -18.23 17.76 -3.33
N GLU A 40 -18.46 17.98 -4.61
CA GLU A 40 -17.77 17.31 -5.72
C GLU A 40 -16.32 17.77 -5.93
N ARG A 41 -15.83 18.77 -5.19
CA ARG A 41 -14.40 19.07 -5.15
C ARG A 41 -13.60 17.89 -4.61
N PHE A 42 -14.21 17.07 -3.75
CA PHE A 42 -13.58 15.85 -3.23
C PHE A 42 -13.75 14.68 -4.21
N ALA A 43 -12.62 14.06 -4.59
CA ALA A 43 -12.60 12.89 -5.48
C ALA A 43 -13.53 11.76 -4.98
N ARG A 44 -13.57 11.50 -3.67
CA ARG A 44 -14.47 10.49 -3.07
C ARG A 44 -15.94 10.71 -3.38
N VAL A 45 -16.38 11.98 -3.44
CA VAL A 45 -17.77 12.34 -3.71
C VAL A 45 -18.07 12.13 -5.19
N LYS A 46 -17.18 12.58 -6.08
CA LYS A 46 -17.29 12.35 -7.53
C LYS A 46 -17.34 10.87 -7.88
N VAL A 47 -16.46 10.05 -7.30
CA VAL A 47 -16.47 8.59 -7.52
C VAL A 47 -17.83 8.02 -7.13
N ARG A 48 -18.31 8.33 -5.92
CA ARG A 48 -19.56 7.77 -5.39
C ARG A 48 -20.81 8.23 -6.12
N LYS A 49 -20.87 9.51 -6.50
CA LYS A 49 -22.07 10.10 -7.13
C LYS A 49 -22.10 9.94 -8.64
N ASN A 50 -20.94 9.97 -9.29
CA ASN A 50 -20.88 10.11 -10.73
C ASN A 50 -20.30 8.84 -11.40
N LEU A 51 -19.31 8.17 -10.80
CA LEU A 51 -18.67 7.02 -11.45
C LEU A 51 -19.31 5.68 -11.10
N LEU A 52 -19.54 5.40 -9.81
CA LEU A 52 -20.12 4.12 -9.40
C LEU A 52 -21.52 3.89 -10.02
N PRO A 53 -22.44 4.87 -10.06
CA PRO A 53 -23.73 4.67 -10.72
C PRO A 53 -23.60 4.37 -12.21
N ILE A 54 -22.69 5.05 -12.93
CA ILE A 54 -22.42 4.78 -14.35
C ILE A 54 -21.90 3.36 -14.54
N PHE A 55 -21.02 2.86 -13.66
CA PHE A 55 -20.54 1.49 -13.74
C PHE A 55 -21.65 0.48 -13.49
N GLU A 56 -22.51 0.68 -12.49
CA GLU A 56 -23.65 -0.20 -12.22
C GLU A 56 -24.65 -0.21 -13.40
N GLU A 57 -24.91 0.94 -14.02
CA GLU A 57 -25.83 1.07 -15.16
C GLU A 57 -25.30 0.35 -16.42
N ASN A 58 -23.99 0.44 -16.69
CA ASN A 58 -23.40 -0.06 -17.95
C ASN A 58 -22.83 -1.48 -17.86
N LEU A 59 -22.34 -1.91 -16.68
CA LEU A 59 -21.74 -3.22 -16.47
C LEU A 59 -22.68 -4.20 -15.75
N GLY A 60 -23.77 -3.68 -15.18
CA GLY A 60 -24.76 -4.42 -14.43
C GLY A 60 -24.62 -4.27 -12.91
N PRO A 61 -25.70 -4.61 -12.18
CA PRO A 61 -25.75 -4.46 -10.73
C PRO A 61 -24.71 -5.35 -10.03
N GLY A 62 -24.09 -4.83 -8.98
CA GLY A 62 -23.18 -5.58 -8.11
C GLY A 62 -21.69 -5.36 -8.37
N ILE A 63 -21.33 -4.47 -9.31
CA ILE A 63 -19.92 -4.21 -9.65
C ILE A 63 -19.18 -3.54 -8.47
N THR A 64 -19.85 -2.67 -7.73
CA THR A 64 -19.29 -2.03 -6.52
C THR A 64 -18.96 -3.07 -5.46
N GLU A 65 -19.85 -4.02 -5.20
CA GLU A 65 -19.65 -5.12 -4.27
C GLU A 65 -18.55 -6.07 -4.76
N ALA A 66 -18.46 -6.32 -6.06
CA ALA A 66 -17.39 -7.12 -6.65
C ALA A 66 -16.03 -6.45 -6.45
N LEU A 67 -15.91 -5.15 -6.72
CA LEU A 67 -14.70 -4.38 -6.47
C LEU A 67 -14.31 -4.38 -4.99
N ALA A 68 -15.29 -4.27 -4.08
CA ALA A 68 -15.04 -4.34 -2.65
C ALA A 68 -14.49 -5.72 -2.23
N ARG A 69 -15.06 -6.82 -2.75
CA ARG A 69 -14.55 -8.18 -2.51
C ARG A 69 -13.14 -8.37 -3.03
N THR A 70 -12.85 -7.91 -4.24
CA THR A 70 -11.49 -7.96 -4.81
C THR A 70 -10.50 -7.17 -3.96
N ALA A 71 -10.89 -5.98 -3.48
CA ALA A 71 -10.04 -5.15 -2.62
C ALA A 71 -9.81 -5.74 -1.22
N ASP A 72 -10.68 -6.64 -0.76
CA ASP A 72 -10.46 -7.41 0.47
C ASP A 72 -9.51 -8.58 0.21
N LEU A 73 -9.69 -9.36 -0.86
CA LEU A 73 -8.76 -10.44 -1.25
C LEU A 73 -7.33 -9.93 -1.45
N LEU A 74 -7.17 -8.84 -2.21
CA LEU A 74 -5.86 -8.22 -2.42
C LEU A 74 -5.23 -7.67 -1.14
N ARG A 75 -6.04 -7.37 -0.12
CA ARG A 75 -5.52 -6.94 1.18
C ARG A 75 -4.97 -8.13 1.95
N ASP A 76 -5.70 -9.23 2.02
CA ASP A 76 -5.25 -10.44 2.71
C ASP A 76 -3.92 -10.93 2.09
N ASP A 77 -3.81 -10.90 0.76
CA ASP A 77 -2.57 -11.20 0.04
C ASP A 77 -1.45 -10.20 0.37
N ALA A 78 -1.75 -8.90 0.39
CA ALA A 78 -0.76 -7.87 0.68
C ALA A 78 -0.24 -7.97 2.12
N ASP A 79 -1.11 -8.21 3.09
CA ASP A 79 -0.78 -8.37 4.50
C ASP A 79 0.12 -9.59 4.69
N ALA A 80 -0.21 -10.73 4.06
CA ALA A 80 0.65 -11.93 4.10
C ALA A 80 2.03 -11.70 3.48
N LEU A 81 2.10 -10.99 2.34
CA LEU A 81 3.37 -10.66 1.69
C LEU A 81 4.21 -9.67 2.51
N ASP A 82 3.56 -8.71 3.17
CA ASP A 82 4.21 -7.78 4.10
C ASP A 82 4.77 -8.54 5.32
N ASP A 83 4.02 -9.50 5.86
CA ASP A 83 4.47 -10.35 6.96
C ASP A 83 5.70 -11.20 6.58
N PHE A 84 5.70 -11.84 5.40
CA PHE A 84 6.87 -12.58 4.93
C PHE A 84 8.10 -11.68 4.73
N ALA A 85 7.89 -10.47 4.20
CA ALA A 85 8.97 -9.50 4.05
C ALA A 85 9.52 -9.04 5.41
N ASN A 86 8.65 -8.78 6.40
CA ASN A 86 9.04 -8.43 7.76
C ASN A 86 9.81 -9.56 8.45
N GLN A 87 9.36 -10.82 8.30
CA GLN A 87 10.06 -11.98 8.86
C GLN A 87 11.49 -12.10 8.29
N TYR A 88 11.64 -12.02 6.97
CA TYR A 88 12.96 -12.00 6.34
C TYR A 88 13.81 -10.83 6.85
N PHE A 89 13.25 -9.62 6.86
CA PHE A 89 13.97 -8.40 7.22
C PHE A 89 14.37 -8.36 8.70
N SER A 90 13.61 -8.99 9.59
CA SER A 90 13.92 -9.09 11.03
C SER A 90 15.19 -9.89 11.33
N GLN A 91 15.56 -10.80 10.43
CA GLN A 91 16.74 -11.67 10.57
C GLN A 91 17.94 -11.14 9.79
N ALA A 92 17.72 -10.19 8.88
CA ALA A 92 18.75 -9.64 8.00
C ALA A 92 19.36 -8.35 8.57
N ASP A 93 20.62 -8.09 8.22
CA ASP A 93 21.20 -6.76 8.41
C ASP A 93 20.63 -5.81 7.34
N ALA A 94 19.73 -4.94 7.79
CA ALA A 94 19.05 -3.95 6.96
C ALA A 94 19.99 -3.00 6.20
N SER A 95 21.20 -2.78 6.71
CA SER A 95 22.18 -1.88 6.08
C SER A 95 23.03 -2.57 5.02
N ASN A 96 22.99 -3.91 4.99
CA ASN A 96 23.91 -4.73 4.21
C ASN A 96 23.28 -6.06 3.75
N LEU A 97 22.36 -5.99 2.80
CA LEU A 97 21.59 -7.14 2.34
C LEU A 97 22.34 -7.92 1.26
N ASP A 98 22.46 -9.24 1.42
CA ASP A 98 23.10 -10.11 0.43
C ASP A 98 22.22 -10.26 -0.83
N VAL A 99 22.78 -9.93 -2.01
CA VAL A 99 22.03 -9.99 -3.27
C VAL A 99 21.63 -11.42 -3.62
N ALA A 100 22.48 -12.42 -3.35
CA ALA A 100 22.17 -13.80 -3.69
C ALA A 100 20.99 -14.34 -2.88
N GLU A 101 20.84 -13.91 -1.62
CA GLU A 101 19.67 -14.24 -0.81
C GLU A 101 18.42 -13.50 -1.31
N LEU A 102 18.54 -12.22 -1.67
CA LEU A 102 17.42 -11.46 -2.22
C LEU A 102 16.92 -11.99 -3.58
N GLU A 103 17.82 -12.50 -4.43
CA GLU A 103 17.47 -13.13 -5.72
C GLU A 103 16.61 -14.37 -5.54
N ARG A 104 16.80 -15.13 -4.44
CA ARG A 104 15.97 -16.31 -4.12
C ARG A 104 14.56 -15.96 -3.68
N LEU A 105 14.33 -14.72 -3.24
CA LEU A 105 12.99 -14.28 -2.87
C LEU A 105 12.13 -14.05 -4.12
N PRO A 106 10.82 -14.35 -4.07
CA PRO A 106 9.87 -13.84 -5.05
C PRO A 106 9.96 -12.30 -5.13
N LYS A 107 9.86 -11.74 -6.33
CA LYS A 107 9.94 -10.27 -6.57
C LYS A 107 9.00 -9.48 -5.65
N ALA A 108 7.79 -10.00 -5.40
CA ALA A 108 6.80 -9.38 -4.52
C ALA A 108 7.28 -9.22 -3.07
N ILE A 109 8.10 -10.15 -2.57
CA ILE A 109 8.71 -10.09 -1.24
C ILE A 109 9.98 -9.24 -1.29
N ARG A 110 10.86 -9.47 -2.27
CA ARG A 110 12.12 -8.71 -2.46
C ARG A 110 11.88 -7.20 -2.48
N THR A 111 10.89 -6.74 -3.26
CA THR A 111 10.53 -5.31 -3.35
C THR A 111 10.03 -4.73 -2.02
N ARG A 112 9.32 -5.52 -1.20
CA ARG A 112 8.88 -5.12 0.14
C ARG A 112 10.06 -5.04 1.11
N VAL A 113 10.97 -6.01 1.07
CA VAL A 113 12.22 -5.98 1.84
C VAL A 113 13.05 -4.73 1.51
N LEU A 114 13.17 -4.38 0.22
CA LEU A 114 13.82 -3.14 -0.20
C LEU A 114 13.12 -1.91 0.36
N ARG A 115 11.78 -1.84 0.33
CA ARG A 115 11.02 -0.73 0.95
C ARG A 115 11.32 -0.60 2.43
N LEU A 116 11.34 -1.72 3.18
CA LEU A 116 11.68 -1.72 4.60
C LEU A 116 13.10 -1.21 4.85
N ALA A 117 14.07 -1.66 4.07
CA ALA A 117 15.47 -1.20 4.16
C ALA A 117 15.59 0.31 3.91
N ILE A 118 14.93 0.81 2.86
CA ILE A 118 14.96 2.22 2.46
C ILE A 118 14.31 3.11 3.52
N TYR A 119 13.17 2.70 4.08
CA TYR A 119 12.54 3.45 5.17
C TYR A 119 13.38 3.41 6.45
N LYS A 120 13.98 2.26 6.80
CA LYS A 120 14.88 2.14 7.94
C LYS A 120 16.14 3.00 7.79
N ALA A 121 16.61 3.22 6.56
CA ALA A 121 17.70 4.12 6.25
C ALA A 121 17.32 5.61 6.32
N GLY A 122 16.04 5.97 6.48
CA GLY A 122 15.62 7.36 6.72
C GLY A 122 14.77 7.99 5.62
N ALA A 123 14.39 7.25 4.58
CA ALA A 123 13.46 7.76 3.59
C ALA A 123 12.09 8.06 4.24
N PRO A 124 11.44 9.20 3.95
CA PRO A 124 10.14 9.49 4.55
C PRO A 124 9.07 8.51 4.07
N SER A 125 8.25 8.05 5.02
CA SER A 125 7.14 7.12 4.73
C SER A 125 6.20 7.70 3.69
N GLY A 126 5.82 6.88 2.70
CA GLY A 126 4.91 7.30 1.62
C GLY A 126 5.55 8.07 0.47
N MET A 127 6.86 8.36 0.50
CA MET A 127 7.54 9.08 -0.60
C MET A 127 8.17 8.18 -1.68
N LEU A 128 8.13 6.85 -1.51
CA LEU A 128 8.64 5.91 -2.51
C LEU A 128 7.61 5.69 -3.62
N SER A 129 7.97 6.07 -4.84
CA SER A 129 7.20 5.79 -6.05
C SER A 129 7.48 4.37 -6.56
N ALA A 130 6.68 3.91 -7.53
CA ALA A 130 6.95 2.66 -8.22
C ALA A 130 8.32 2.69 -8.92
N ASP A 131 8.69 3.82 -9.52
CA ASP A 131 9.98 3.97 -10.21
C ASP A 131 11.16 3.87 -9.25
N HIS A 132 11.09 4.46 -8.06
CA HIS A 132 12.13 4.33 -7.04
C HIS A 132 12.38 2.85 -6.70
N ILE A 133 11.30 2.07 -6.52
CA ILE A 133 11.41 0.65 -6.19
C ILE A 133 11.87 -0.18 -7.38
N ALA A 134 11.42 0.13 -8.59
CA ALA A 134 11.86 -0.55 -9.80
C ALA A 134 13.37 -0.33 -10.03
N SER A 135 13.87 0.90 -9.88
CA SER A 135 15.30 1.19 -10.00
C SER A 135 16.13 0.50 -8.91
N ALA A 136 15.65 0.46 -7.67
CA ALA A 136 16.33 -0.25 -6.60
C ALA A 136 16.35 -1.78 -6.83
N GLU A 137 15.25 -2.35 -7.33
CA GLU A 137 15.15 -3.79 -7.60
C GLU A 137 16.01 -4.22 -8.79
N ALA A 138 16.17 -3.36 -9.81
CA ALA A 138 17.04 -3.61 -10.95
C ALA A 138 18.52 -3.82 -10.55
N LEU A 139 18.99 -3.21 -9.46
CA LEU A 139 20.33 -3.46 -8.93
C LEU A 139 20.56 -4.92 -8.50
N ILE A 140 19.48 -5.66 -8.30
CA ILE A 140 19.48 -7.08 -7.96
C ILE A 140 19.29 -7.88 -9.26
N SER A 141 18.11 -7.77 -9.88
CA SER A 141 17.68 -8.70 -10.94
C SER A 141 18.20 -8.38 -12.34
N ASP A 142 18.66 -7.16 -12.57
CA ASP A 142 19.07 -6.67 -13.90
C ASP A 142 20.42 -5.96 -13.80
N TRP A 143 21.36 -6.51 -13.04
CA TRP A 143 22.64 -5.84 -12.80
C TRP A 143 23.59 -5.92 -13.99
N HIS A 144 24.06 -4.76 -14.44
CA HIS A 144 25.00 -4.60 -15.54
C HIS A 144 25.99 -3.43 -15.28
N GLY A 145 26.27 -3.13 -14.01
CA GLY A 145 27.22 -2.07 -13.60
C GLY A 145 26.58 -0.70 -13.37
N GLN A 146 25.29 -0.65 -13.01
CA GLN A 146 24.60 0.60 -12.69
C GLN A 146 25.26 1.34 -11.51
N LYS A 147 25.09 2.67 -11.50
CA LYS A 147 25.48 3.51 -10.36
C LYS A 147 24.44 3.43 -9.23
N GLU A 148 24.73 4.11 -8.12
CA GLU A 148 23.80 4.26 -7.02
C GLU A 148 22.46 4.89 -7.44
N VAL A 149 21.37 4.41 -6.85
CA VAL A 149 20.02 4.95 -6.99
C VAL A 149 19.80 5.99 -5.90
N SER A 150 19.43 7.21 -6.31
CA SER A 150 19.03 8.28 -5.39
C SER A 150 17.56 8.09 -5.01
N LEU A 151 17.28 8.12 -3.70
CA LEU A 151 15.97 7.88 -3.12
C LEU A 151 15.55 9.10 -2.26
N PRO A 152 14.25 9.26 -1.99
CA PRO A 152 13.74 10.30 -1.09
C PRO A 152 14.44 10.29 0.27
N GLY A 153 14.62 11.48 0.86
CA GLY A 153 15.26 11.63 2.17
C GLY A 153 16.79 11.53 2.15
N ASN A 154 17.44 11.85 1.02
CA ASN A 154 18.89 11.74 0.83
C ASN A 154 19.44 10.32 1.05
N VAL A 155 18.57 9.31 0.94
CA VAL A 155 18.97 7.90 0.96
C VAL A 155 19.54 7.54 -0.40
N LYS A 156 20.68 6.87 -0.40
CA LYS A 156 21.29 6.29 -1.59
C LYS A 156 21.34 4.78 -1.43
N LEU A 157 21.05 4.06 -2.51
CA LEU A 157 21.11 2.61 -2.55
C LEU A 157 22.06 2.18 -3.66
N SER A 158 23.03 1.34 -3.34
CA SER A 158 24.01 0.84 -4.30
C SER A 158 24.27 -0.65 -4.11
N ARG A 159 24.78 -1.30 -5.17
CA ARG A 159 25.30 -2.67 -5.10
C ARG A 159 26.81 -2.62 -5.02
N ILE A 160 27.37 -3.10 -3.90
CA ILE A 160 28.82 -3.14 -3.65
C ILE A 160 29.18 -4.57 -3.25
N SER A 161 30.11 -5.19 -3.97
CA SER A 161 30.63 -6.54 -3.67
C SER A 161 29.54 -7.59 -3.44
N GLY A 162 28.48 -7.57 -4.26
CA GLY A 162 27.36 -8.51 -4.16
C GLY A 162 26.35 -8.20 -3.05
N ARG A 163 26.39 -6.99 -2.48
CA ARG A 163 25.49 -6.58 -1.39
C ARG A 163 24.79 -5.27 -1.71
N ILE A 164 23.53 -5.16 -1.31
CA ILE A 164 22.80 -3.90 -1.31
C ILE A 164 23.19 -3.13 -0.05
N THR A 165 23.77 -1.95 -0.26
CA THR A 165 24.19 -1.02 0.79
C THR A 165 23.33 0.23 0.70
N LEU A 166 22.88 0.71 1.86
CA LEU A 166 22.19 2.00 1.98
C LEU A 166 23.07 3.00 2.74
N SER A 167 23.07 4.24 2.29
CA SER A 167 23.74 5.35 2.97
C SER A 167 22.86 6.59 2.99
N THR A 168 23.08 7.43 4.00
CA THR A 168 22.52 8.78 4.12
C THR A 168 23.66 9.79 4.05
N LEU A 169 23.47 10.84 3.27
CA LEU A 169 24.35 12.02 3.29
C LEU A 169 24.01 12.94 4.47
#